data_AF-F3AUD0-F1
#
_entry.id   AF-F3AUD0-F1
#
_cell.length_a   1.000
_cell.length_b   1.000
_cell.length_c   1.000
_cell.angle_alpha   90.00
_cell.angle_beta   90.00
_cell.angle_gamma   90.00
#
_symmetry.space_group_name_H-M   'P 1'
#
loop_
_entity.id
_entity.type
_entity.pdbx_description
1 polymer ?
#
loop_
_entity_poly.entity_id
_entity_poly.type
_entity_poly.pdbx_seq_one_letter_code
_entity_poly.pdbx_strand_id
1 'polypeptide(L)'
;MAETTETKDTTVTSTEEKGKDTAGAGAGTSTTETPKAKTEEEIRAELQKEYEKMADKRVTDAIKKKEKEWADKAAKEKMTEDERKRVEEQERLQAQAKKDFELTIKGLRLDVVDAIAELGLDAGFRNLIAVEDLASISDEDERKKKLTERIKGMKSLFDAEVAKQVDKAKQEFLKGSTPETGSKKKDVTKYDEAKKAGNVGGMISEKMNAYRNREEE
;
A
#
# COMPACT_ATOMS: atom_id res chain seq x y z
N MET A 1 -6.14 -21.42 11.04
CA MET A 1 -6.85 -22.54 10.38
C MET A 1 -7.98 -22.96 11.29
N ALA A 2 -9.22 -22.69 10.90
CA ALA A 2 -10.40 -23.42 11.33
C ALA A 2 -11.49 -23.15 10.29
N GLU A 3 -12.11 -24.24 9.87
CA GLU A 3 -12.72 -24.49 8.58
C GLU A 3 -14.15 -23.96 8.50
N THR A 4 -14.50 -23.48 7.31
CA THR A 4 -15.85 -23.14 6.89
C THR A 4 -16.62 -24.42 6.57
N THR A 5 -17.80 -24.61 7.14
CA THR A 5 -18.84 -25.44 6.54
C THR A 5 -20.16 -24.67 6.52
N GLU A 6 -20.65 -24.55 5.30
CA GLU A 6 -21.84 -23.87 4.84
C GLU A 6 -23.03 -24.82 5.00
N THR A 7 -24.12 -24.39 5.65
CA THR A 7 -25.39 -25.13 5.63
C THR A 7 -26.53 -24.16 5.34
N LYS A 8 -27.17 -24.45 4.22
CA LYS A 8 -28.30 -23.79 3.58
C LYS A 8 -29.57 -24.34 4.23
N ASP A 9 -30.44 -23.50 4.79
CA ASP A 9 -31.78 -23.93 5.18
C ASP A 9 -32.86 -22.96 4.68
N THR A 10 -33.69 -23.52 3.81
CA THR A 10 -34.83 -22.90 3.14
C THR A 10 -36.06 -23.20 3.98
N THR A 11 -36.64 -22.19 4.62
CA THR A 11 -37.91 -22.38 5.35
C THR A 11 -39.08 -21.94 4.48
N VAL A 12 -39.82 -22.92 3.95
CA VAL A 12 -41.17 -22.75 3.40
C VAL A 12 -42.14 -23.11 4.51
N THR A 13 -42.98 -22.17 4.95
CA THR A 13 -44.07 -22.46 5.89
C THR A 13 -45.41 -22.15 5.20
N SER A 14 -46.08 -23.21 4.74
CA SER A 14 -47.52 -23.21 4.50
C SER A 14 -48.25 -23.21 5.85
N THR A 15 -49.31 -22.43 5.99
CA THR A 15 -50.32 -22.66 7.03
C THR A 15 -51.70 -22.47 6.43
N GLU A 16 -52.47 -23.55 6.57
CA GLU A 16 -53.84 -23.77 6.16
C GLU A 16 -54.68 -23.70 7.45
N GLU A 17 -55.78 -22.93 7.49
CA GLU A 17 -56.79 -23.04 8.54
C GLU A 17 -58.19 -23.24 7.96
N LYS A 18 -58.49 -24.52 7.80
CA LYS A 18 -59.69 -25.28 8.14
C LYS A 18 -60.87 -24.53 8.81
N GLY A 19 -62.04 -24.65 8.20
CA GLY A 19 -63.33 -24.30 8.82
C GLY A 19 -63.86 -25.33 9.82
N LYS A 20 -64.94 -24.97 10.52
CA LYS A 20 -65.93 -25.90 11.06
C LYS A 20 -67.24 -25.19 11.43
N ASP A 21 -68.34 -25.76 10.96
CA ASP A 21 -69.74 -25.49 11.28
C ASP A 21 -70.09 -25.66 12.76
N THR A 22 -71.19 -25.05 13.22
CA THR A 22 -72.42 -25.76 13.66
C THR A 22 -73.51 -24.86 14.30
N ALA A 23 -74.77 -25.19 13.98
CA ALA A 23 -76.04 -24.98 14.73
C ALA A 23 -76.52 -23.54 14.98
N GLY A 24 -77.81 -23.17 14.92
CA GLY A 24 -79.07 -23.90 14.79
C GLY A 24 -80.17 -23.23 15.64
N ALA A 25 -81.38 -23.11 15.06
CA ALA A 25 -82.71 -22.87 15.67
C ALA A 25 -83.25 -21.43 15.87
N GLY A 26 -84.49 -21.20 15.38
CA GLY A 26 -85.53 -20.54 16.19
C GLY A 26 -86.40 -19.42 15.60
N ALA A 27 -87.48 -19.81 14.88
CA ALA A 27 -88.86 -19.31 14.97
C ALA A 27 -89.30 -17.82 14.71
N GLY A 28 -90.35 -17.71 13.88
CA GLY A 28 -91.38 -16.66 13.89
C GLY A 28 -91.10 -15.48 12.96
N THR A 29 -92.00 -14.92 12.16
CA THR A 29 -93.47 -15.01 12.09
C THR A 29 -93.87 -14.45 10.72
N SER A 30 -94.90 -15.05 10.11
CA SER A 30 -95.59 -14.52 8.95
C SER A 30 -96.24 -13.17 9.25
N THR A 31 -95.96 -12.14 8.45
CA THR A 31 -96.95 -11.08 8.20
C THR A 31 -96.82 -10.57 6.78
N THR A 32 -97.89 -10.79 6.04
CA THR A 32 -98.22 -10.18 4.76
C THR A 32 -98.13 -8.66 4.85
N GLU A 33 -97.23 -8.00 4.12
CA GLU A 33 -97.41 -6.59 3.73
C GLU A 33 -96.98 -6.36 2.26
N THR A 34 -98.00 -6.01 1.49
CA THR A 34 -98.12 -5.38 0.16
C THR A 34 -96.90 -4.58 -0.32
N PRO A 35 -96.51 -4.64 -1.62
CA PRO A 35 -95.37 -3.88 -2.15
C PRO A 35 -95.73 -2.38 -2.21
N LYS A 36 -95.03 -1.55 -1.44
CA LYS A 36 -95.01 -0.10 -1.65
C LYS A 36 -93.89 0.20 -2.63
N ALA A 37 -94.24 0.43 -3.90
CA ALA A 37 -93.30 0.78 -4.95
C ALA A 37 -92.50 2.03 -4.56
N LYS A 38 -91.16 1.93 -4.56
CA LYS A 38 -90.27 3.09 -4.58
C LYS A 38 -90.46 3.77 -5.94
N THR A 39 -90.66 5.08 -5.94
CA THR A 39 -90.93 5.87 -7.15
C THR A 39 -89.74 5.77 -8.11
N GLU A 40 -89.99 5.71 -9.42
CA GLU A 40 -89.01 5.54 -10.50
C GLU A 40 -87.79 6.50 -10.42
N GLU A 41 -87.97 7.64 -9.76
CA GLU A 41 -86.96 8.69 -9.53
C GLU A 41 -85.93 8.31 -8.44
N GLU A 42 -86.34 7.54 -7.43
CA GLU A 42 -85.46 7.05 -6.36
C GLU A 42 -84.53 5.93 -6.87
N ILE A 43 -85.01 5.12 -7.83
CA ILE A 43 -84.23 4.06 -8.49
C ILE A 43 -83.17 4.68 -9.44
N ARG A 44 -83.49 5.77 -10.14
CA ARG A 44 -82.51 6.50 -10.97
C ARG A 44 -81.45 7.20 -10.12
N ALA A 45 -81.85 7.79 -9.00
CA ALA A 45 -80.92 8.40 -8.05
C ALA A 45 -80.01 7.36 -7.35
N GLU A 46 -80.55 6.20 -6.97
CA GLU A 46 -79.78 5.11 -6.36
C GLU A 46 -78.77 4.51 -7.35
N LEU A 47 -79.16 4.32 -8.61
CA LEU A 47 -78.26 3.88 -9.68
C LEU A 47 -77.16 4.93 -9.96
N GLN A 48 -77.51 6.21 -10.03
CA GLN A 48 -76.53 7.28 -10.26
C GLN A 48 -75.53 7.40 -9.11
N LYS A 49 -76.00 7.26 -7.86
CA LYS A 49 -75.14 7.24 -6.66
C LYS A 49 -74.24 6.01 -6.61
N GLU A 50 -74.66 4.87 -7.17
CA GLU A 50 -73.82 3.67 -7.30
C GLU A 50 -72.75 3.84 -8.39
N TYR A 51 -73.07 4.51 -9.51
CA TYR A 51 -72.09 4.90 -10.53
C TYR A 51 -71.06 5.91 -10.00
N GLU A 52 -71.49 6.91 -9.22
CA GLU A 52 -70.58 7.86 -8.57
C GLU A 52 -69.64 7.17 -7.60
N LYS A 53 -70.13 6.24 -6.75
CA LYS A 53 -69.25 5.44 -5.87
C LYS A 53 -68.25 4.59 -6.64
N MET A 54 -68.63 4.04 -7.80
CA MET A 54 -67.71 3.27 -8.65
C MET A 54 -66.70 4.17 -9.36
N ALA A 55 -67.08 5.39 -9.74
CA ALA A 55 -66.17 6.39 -10.29
C ALA A 55 -65.17 6.88 -9.25
N ASP A 56 -65.62 7.21 -8.03
CA ASP A 56 -64.77 7.64 -6.92
C ASP A 56 -63.77 6.56 -6.51
N LYS A 57 -64.18 5.29 -6.53
CA LYS A 57 -63.26 4.15 -6.35
C LYS A 57 -62.18 4.11 -7.43
N ARG A 58 -62.55 4.26 -8.71
CA ARG A 58 -61.58 4.27 -9.83
C ARG A 58 -60.64 5.48 -9.77
N VAL A 59 -61.14 6.65 -9.38
CA VAL A 59 -60.32 7.86 -9.18
C VAL A 59 -59.36 7.66 -8.01
N THR A 60 -59.83 7.10 -6.89
CA THR A 60 -59.00 6.79 -5.72
C THR A 60 -57.92 5.77 -6.05
N ASP A 61 -58.26 4.70 -6.78
CA ASP A 61 -57.30 3.68 -7.21
C ASP A 61 -56.27 4.24 -8.21
N ALA A 62 -56.69 5.13 -9.10
CA ALA A 62 -55.78 5.83 -10.02
C ALA A 62 -54.82 6.78 -9.28
N ILE A 63 -55.30 7.49 -8.25
CA ILE A 63 -54.46 8.34 -7.40
C ILE A 63 -53.45 7.48 -6.64
N LYS A 64 -53.89 6.42 -5.97
CA LYS A 64 -53.00 5.49 -5.26
C LYS A 64 -51.97 4.85 -6.18
N LYS A 65 -52.37 4.50 -7.40
CA LYS A 65 -51.45 3.97 -8.43
C LYS A 65 -50.40 5.02 -8.81
N LYS A 66 -50.80 6.27 -9.05
CA LYS A 66 -49.88 7.38 -9.34
C LYS A 66 -48.95 7.71 -8.19
N GLU A 67 -49.45 7.71 -6.95
CA GLU A 67 -48.66 7.93 -5.75
C GLU A 67 -47.62 6.82 -5.56
N LYS A 68 -48.01 5.56 -5.77
CA LYS A 68 -47.09 4.42 -5.74
C LYS A 68 -46.03 4.53 -6.83
N GLU A 69 -46.40 4.85 -8.06
CA GLU A 69 -45.46 5.05 -9.17
C GLU A 69 -44.49 6.22 -8.90
N TRP A 70 -44.95 7.29 -8.27
CA TRP A 70 -44.11 8.41 -7.86
C TRP A 70 -43.16 8.04 -6.73
N ALA A 71 -43.63 7.30 -5.72
CA ALA A 71 -42.79 6.80 -4.63
C ALA A 71 -41.71 5.84 -5.15
N ASP A 72 -42.08 4.91 -6.05
CA ASP A 72 -41.13 3.97 -6.67
C ASP A 72 -40.10 4.71 -7.54
N LYS A 73 -40.52 5.75 -8.27
CA LYS A 73 -39.61 6.58 -9.07
C LYS A 73 -38.65 7.39 -8.18
N ALA A 74 -39.15 8.01 -7.11
CA ALA A 74 -38.32 8.76 -6.17
C ALA A 74 -37.35 7.86 -5.40
N ALA A 75 -37.76 6.64 -5.02
CA ALA A 75 -36.89 5.65 -4.40
C ALA A 75 -35.80 5.19 -5.36
N LYS A 76 -36.14 4.91 -6.63
CA LYS A 76 -35.17 4.52 -7.66
C LYS A 76 -34.13 5.61 -7.93
N GLU A 77 -34.57 6.87 -8.02
CA GLU A 77 -33.70 8.02 -8.23
C GLU A 77 -32.77 8.26 -7.03
N LYS A 78 -33.28 8.14 -5.79
CA LYS A 78 -32.45 8.22 -4.57
C LYS A 78 -31.41 7.11 -4.50
N MET A 79 -31.75 5.88 -4.88
CA MET A 79 -30.78 4.77 -4.90
C MET A 79 -29.64 5.04 -5.89
N THR A 80 -29.95 5.62 -7.06
CA THR A 80 -28.93 6.00 -8.06
C THR A 80 -28.08 7.19 -7.58
N GLU A 81 -28.66 8.15 -6.88
CA GLU A 81 -27.92 9.29 -6.31
C GLU A 81 -27.05 8.88 -5.12
N ASP A 82 -27.51 7.96 -4.28
CA ASP A 82 -26.74 7.41 -3.16
C ASP A 82 -25.58 6.53 -3.64
N GLU A 83 -25.74 5.78 -4.74
CA GLU A 83 -24.63 5.08 -5.39
C GLU A 83 -23.57 6.06 -5.89
N ARG A 84 -23.98 7.17 -6.51
CA ARG A 84 -23.06 8.21 -6.97
C ARG A 84 -22.32 8.87 -5.81
N LYS A 85 -23.01 9.16 -4.70
CA LYS A 85 -22.40 9.71 -3.48
C LYS A 85 -21.39 8.75 -2.85
N ARG A 86 -21.69 7.44 -2.81
CA ARG A 86 -20.75 6.43 -2.31
C ARG A 86 -19.49 6.33 -3.16
N VAL A 87 -19.63 6.38 -4.48
CA VAL A 87 -18.47 6.37 -5.40
C VAL A 87 -17.64 7.64 -5.21
N GLU A 88 -18.26 8.81 -5.14
CA GLU A 88 -17.57 10.08 -4.91
C GLU A 88 -16.86 10.11 -3.55
N GLU A 89 -17.52 9.63 -2.48
CA GLU A 89 -16.91 9.55 -1.15
C GLU A 89 -15.76 8.53 -1.12
N GLN A 90 -15.92 7.37 -1.77
CA GLN A 90 -14.86 6.38 -1.91
C GLN A 90 -13.68 6.92 -2.71
N GLU A 91 -13.92 7.66 -3.79
CA GLU A 91 -12.87 8.30 -4.58
C GLU A 91 -12.14 9.36 -3.75
N ARG A 92 -12.86 10.15 -2.96
CA ARG A 92 -12.26 11.11 -2.03
C ARG A 92 -11.41 10.41 -0.97
N LEU A 93 -11.90 9.34 -0.36
CA LEU A 93 -11.15 8.54 0.63
C LEU A 93 -9.91 7.89 0.00
N GLN A 94 -10.02 7.37 -1.22
CA GLN A 94 -8.87 6.83 -1.95
C GLN A 94 -7.87 7.91 -2.33
N ALA A 95 -8.33 9.10 -2.75
CA ALA A 95 -7.45 10.23 -3.05
C ALA A 95 -6.73 10.72 -1.79
N GLN A 96 -7.42 10.75 -0.64
CA GLN A 96 -6.83 11.05 0.65
C GLN A 96 -5.76 9.99 1.00
N ALA A 97 -6.10 8.70 0.92
CA ALA A 97 -5.16 7.61 1.19
C ALA A 97 -3.93 7.64 0.27
N LYS A 98 -4.11 7.97 -1.01
CA LYS A 98 -3.00 8.16 -1.96
C LYS A 98 -2.08 9.31 -1.55
N LYS A 99 -2.64 10.45 -1.13
CA LYS A 99 -1.86 11.60 -0.66
C LYS A 99 -1.10 11.27 0.62
N ASP A 100 -1.74 10.61 1.57
CA ASP A 100 -1.11 10.22 2.85
C ASP A 100 0.01 9.19 2.63
N PHE A 101 -0.20 8.26 1.70
CA PHE A 101 0.81 7.29 1.28
C PHE A 101 2.00 7.96 0.59
N GLU A 102 1.75 8.92 -0.31
CA GLU A 102 2.81 9.68 -0.98
C GLU A 102 3.61 10.54 0.02
N LEU A 103 2.94 11.15 0.99
CA LEU A 103 3.58 11.91 2.07
C LEU A 103 4.49 10.99 2.90
N THR A 104 4.02 9.78 3.21
CA THR A 104 4.79 8.76 3.93
C THR A 104 6.06 8.36 3.15
N ILE A 105 5.93 8.14 1.84
CA ILE A 105 7.08 7.86 0.97
C ILE A 105 8.08 9.03 0.99
N LYS A 106 7.60 10.27 0.90
CA LYS A 106 8.47 11.46 0.95
C LYS A 106 9.23 11.55 2.26
N GLY A 107 8.57 11.26 3.39
CA GLY A 107 9.22 11.17 4.70
C GLY A 107 10.30 10.09 4.75
N LEU A 108 9.99 8.87 4.30
CA LEU A 108 10.99 7.79 4.21
C LEU A 108 12.19 8.14 3.33
N ARG A 109 11.99 8.88 2.23
CA ARG A 109 13.10 9.34 1.38
C ARG A 109 13.99 10.39 2.04
N LEU A 110 13.55 11.01 3.13
CA LEU A 110 14.40 11.85 3.99
C LEU A 110 15.12 10.97 5.01
N ASP A 111 14.42 10.05 5.67
CA ASP A 111 15.03 9.08 6.58
C ASP A 111 16.14 8.27 5.91
N VAL A 112 15.98 7.93 4.61
CA VAL A 112 17.04 7.31 3.79
C VAL A 112 18.30 8.17 3.74
N VAL A 113 18.16 9.48 3.55
CA VAL A 113 19.31 10.39 3.45
C VAL A 113 20.08 10.41 4.76
N ASP A 114 19.36 10.51 5.88
CA ASP A 114 19.96 10.53 7.21
C ASP A 114 20.64 9.19 7.51
N ALA A 115 19.97 8.07 7.27
CA ALA A 115 20.54 6.74 7.52
C ALA A 115 21.71 6.39 6.58
N ILE A 116 21.72 6.86 5.33
CA ILE A 116 22.88 6.73 4.42
C ILE A 116 24.07 7.50 4.97
N ALA A 117 23.85 8.75 5.41
CA ALA A 117 24.89 9.60 5.98
C ALA A 117 25.45 9.00 7.28
N GLU A 118 24.59 8.52 8.18
CA GLU A 118 24.98 7.83 9.42
C GLU A 118 25.84 6.59 9.16
N LEU A 119 25.52 5.84 8.10
CA LEU A 119 26.27 4.63 7.72
C LEU A 119 27.49 4.93 6.83
N GLY A 120 27.74 6.19 6.50
CA GLY A 120 28.87 6.63 5.67
C GLY A 120 28.81 6.16 4.22
N LEU A 121 27.61 5.86 3.70
CA LEU A 121 27.43 5.61 2.27
C LEU A 121 27.38 6.94 1.51
N ASP A 122 27.74 6.88 0.23
CA ASP A 122 27.64 8.03 -0.66
C ASP A 122 26.18 8.46 -0.90
N ALA A 123 25.95 9.76 -1.12
CA ALA A 123 24.61 10.30 -1.36
C ALA A 123 23.95 9.74 -2.63
N GLY A 124 24.74 9.25 -3.59
CA GLY A 124 24.26 8.58 -4.80
C GLY A 124 23.45 7.31 -4.53
N PHE A 125 23.61 6.68 -3.36
CA PHE A 125 22.85 5.48 -2.99
C PHE A 125 21.37 5.76 -2.71
N ARG A 126 20.97 7.01 -2.46
CA ARG A 126 19.59 7.38 -2.09
C ARG A 126 18.54 6.82 -3.06
N ASN A 127 18.79 6.94 -4.36
CA ASN A 127 17.83 6.53 -5.38
C ASN A 127 17.78 5.02 -5.61
N LEU A 128 18.74 4.26 -5.07
CA LEU A 128 18.78 2.81 -5.16
C LEU A 128 17.92 2.13 -4.08
N ILE A 129 17.45 2.89 -3.08
CA ILE A 129 16.69 2.36 -1.96
C ILE A 129 15.20 2.52 -2.22
N ALA A 130 14.54 1.39 -2.48
CA ALA A 130 13.08 1.33 -2.53
C ALA A 130 12.49 1.61 -1.13
N VAL A 131 11.42 2.38 -1.08
CA VAL A 131 10.73 2.76 0.17
C VAL A 131 9.21 2.56 0.11
N GLU A 132 8.68 2.28 -1.08
CA GLU A 132 7.26 2.17 -1.37
C GLU A 132 6.60 1.01 -0.59
N ASP A 133 7.30 -0.12 -0.43
CA ASP A 133 6.83 -1.24 0.37
C ASP A 133 6.85 -0.93 1.88
N LEU A 134 7.87 -0.19 2.32
CA LEU A 134 8.01 0.25 3.72
C LEU A 134 6.89 1.24 4.10
N ALA A 135 6.42 2.06 3.16
CA ALA A 135 5.33 3.01 3.40
C ALA A 135 3.99 2.34 3.78
N SER A 136 3.84 1.05 3.51
CA SER A 136 2.64 0.28 3.89
C SER A 136 2.65 -0.17 5.36
N ILE A 137 3.80 -0.05 6.05
CA ILE A 137 3.95 -0.47 7.45
C ILE A 137 3.39 0.63 8.35
N SER A 138 2.36 0.32 9.15
CA SER A 138 1.71 1.31 10.02
C SER A 138 2.64 1.80 11.14
N ASP A 139 3.38 0.90 11.77
CA ASP A 139 4.30 1.22 12.87
C ASP A 139 5.56 1.94 12.38
N GLU A 140 5.86 3.09 12.97
CA GLU A 140 6.97 3.95 12.53
C GLU A 140 8.34 3.37 12.91
N ASP A 141 8.45 2.79 14.10
CA ASP A 141 9.71 2.21 14.60
C ASP A 141 10.10 0.95 13.81
N GLU A 142 9.14 0.06 13.56
CA GLU A 142 9.35 -1.11 12.69
C GLU A 142 9.76 -0.69 11.28
N ARG A 143 9.13 0.36 10.74
CA ARG A 143 9.42 0.89 9.41
C ARG A 143 10.85 1.43 9.32
N LYS A 144 11.27 2.24 10.28
CA LYS A 144 12.65 2.77 10.36
C LYS A 144 13.68 1.66 10.58
N LYS A 145 13.34 0.65 11.39
CA LYS A 145 14.20 -0.52 11.59
C LYS A 145 14.42 -1.28 10.28
N LYS A 146 13.36 -1.59 9.53
CA LYS A 146 13.47 -2.28 8.23
C LYS A 146 14.21 -1.44 7.19
N LEU A 147 13.98 -0.13 7.17
CA LEU A 147 14.75 0.79 6.32
C LEU A 147 16.26 0.69 6.64
N THR A 148 16.60 0.76 7.92
CA THR A 148 18.00 0.69 8.39
C THR A 148 18.64 -0.66 8.06
N GLU A 149 17.92 -1.77 8.26
CA GLU A 149 18.37 -3.11 7.90
C GLU A 149 18.63 -3.23 6.39
N ARG A 150 17.76 -2.66 5.56
CA ARG A 150 17.92 -2.60 4.11
C ARG A 150 19.19 -1.83 3.71
N ILE A 151 19.43 -0.66 4.31
CA ILE A 151 20.63 0.15 4.02
C ILE A 151 21.90 -0.59 4.48
N LYS A 152 21.90 -1.21 5.66
CA LYS A 152 23.01 -2.03 6.16
C LYS A 152 23.31 -3.21 5.23
N GLY A 153 22.27 -3.88 4.72
CA GLY A 153 22.42 -4.96 3.74
C GLY A 153 23.13 -4.47 2.47
N MET A 154 22.70 -3.32 1.93
CA MET A 154 23.34 -2.73 0.75
C MET A 154 24.78 -2.29 1.03
N LYS A 155 25.06 -1.73 2.21
CA LYS A 155 26.43 -1.40 2.64
C LYS A 155 27.35 -2.60 2.64
N SER A 156 26.89 -3.72 3.21
CA SER A 156 27.67 -4.96 3.29
C SER A 156 28.05 -5.48 1.90
N LEU A 157 27.11 -5.43 0.95
CA LEU A 157 27.37 -5.82 -0.44
C LEU A 157 28.40 -4.89 -1.11
N PHE A 158 28.29 -3.59 -0.86
CA PHE A 158 29.25 -2.60 -1.38
C PHE A 158 30.64 -2.80 -0.79
N ASP A 159 30.76 -2.90 0.54
CA ASP A 159 32.04 -3.10 1.22
C ASP A 159 32.73 -4.39 0.76
N ALA A 160 31.97 -5.46 0.55
CA ALA A 160 32.50 -6.73 0.04
C ALA A 160 33.05 -6.59 -1.39
N GLU A 161 32.39 -5.82 -2.25
CA GLU A 161 32.86 -5.57 -3.62
C GLU A 161 34.08 -4.64 -3.63
N VAL A 162 34.09 -3.60 -2.79
CA VAL A 162 35.27 -2.73 -2.59
C VAL A 162 36.47 -3.54 -2.12
N ALA A 163 36.29 -4.45 -1.16
CA ALA A 163 37.37 -5.31 -0.69
C ALA A 163 37.97 -6.16 -1.84
N LYS A 164 37.13 -6.76 -2.69
CA LYS A 164 37.61 -7.51 -3.87
C LYS A 164 38.37 -6.62 -4.85
N GLN A 165 37.87 -5.41 -5.13
CA GLN A 165 38.54 -4.48 -6.03
C GLN A 165 39.86 -3.97 -5.47
N VAL A 166 39.91 -3.71 -4.16
CA VAL A 166 41.15 -3.34 -3.46
C VAL A 166 42.16 -4.48 -3.52
N ASP A 167 41.74 -5.72 -3.29
CA ASP A 167 42.64 -6.86 -3.37
C ASP A 167 43.13 -7.10 -4.79
N LYS A 168 42.27 -6.94 -5.79
CA LYS A 168 42.65 -6.96 -7.20
C LYS A 168 43.65 -5.85 -7.52
N ALA A 169 43.40 -4.62 -7.08
CA ALA A 169 44.27 -3.47 -7.29
C ALA A 169 45.62 -3.64 -6.57
N LYS A 170 45.65 -4.22 -5.36
CA LYS A 170 46.90 -4.58 -4.66
C LYS A 170 47.67 -5.62 -5.45
N GLN A 171 47.02 -6.66 -5.95
CA GLN A 171 47.66 -7.68 -6.78
C GLN A 171 48.21 -7.10 -8.09
N GLU A 172 47.47 -6.22 -8.74
CA GLU A 172 47.93 -5.49 -9.93
C GLU A 172 49.09 -4.53 -9.60
N PHE A 173 49.03 -3.83 -8.47
CA PHE A 173 50.11 -2.96 -8.00
C PHE A 173 51.39 -3.75 -7.72
N LEU A 174 51.29 -4.92 -7.07
CA LEU A 174 52.43 -5.82 -6.84
C LEU A 174 52.97 -6.43 -8.15
N LYS A 175 52.14 -6.56 -9.20
CA LYS A 175 52.58 -6.95 -10.55
C LYS A 175 53.20 -5.79 -11.32
N GLY A 176 52.81 -4.55 -11.01
CA GLY A 176 53.43 -3.35 -11.51
C GLY A 176 54.89 -3.32 -11.05
N SER A 177 55.82 -3.14 -11.99
CA SER A 177 57.22 -2.97 -11.64
C SER A 177 57.34 -1.69 -10.81
N THR A 178 57.49 -1.82 -9.50
CA THR A 178 57.99 -0.75 -8.65
C THR A 178 59.27 -0.26 -9.30
N PRO A 179 59.38 1.01 -9.73
CA PRO A 179 60.66 1.54 -10.17
C PRO A 179 61.66 1.28 -9.04
N GLU A 180 62.82 0.71 -9.34
CA GLU A 180 63.89 0.59 -8.34
C GLU A 180 64.20 1.99 -7.80
N THR A 181 63.58 2.38 -6.68
CA THR A 181 64.02 3.52 -5.91
C THR A 181 65.30 3.09 -5.18
N GLY A 182 66.43 3.22 -5.88
CA GLY A 182 67.74 3.34 -5.25
C GLY A 182 68.62 2.11 -5.17
N SER A 183 68.44 1.10 -6.02
CA SER A 183 69.40 -0.02 -6.16
C SER A 183 70.25 0.07 -7.43
N LYS A 184 70.78 1.26 -7.74
CA LYS A 184 72.18 1.23 -8.21
C LYS A 184 72.95 0.63 -7.04
N LYS A 185 73.47 -0.59 -7.19
CA LYS A 185 74.52 -1.10 -6.30
C LYS A 185 75.50 0.05 -6.13
N LYS A 186 75.52 0.68 -4.95
CA LYS A 186 76.63 1.56 -4.62
C LYS A 186 77.83 0.64 -4.72
N ASP A 187 78.72 0.88 -5.67
CA ASP A 187 79.98 0.16 -5.75
C ASP A 187 80.59 0.26 -4.35
N VAL A 188 80.67 -0.89 -3.67
CA VAL A 188 81.18 -0.94 -2.31
C VAL A 188 82.63 -0.51 -2.42
N THR A 189 82.93 0.69 -1.95
CA THR A 189 84.30 1.19 -2.01
C THR A 189 85.11 0.50 -0.92
N LYS A 190 86.43 0.41 -1.10
CA LYS A 190 87.33 -0.10 -0.04
C LYS A 190 87.20 0.69 1.27
N TYR A 191 86.80 1.96 1.17
CA TYR A 191 86.47 2.78 2.33
C TYR A 191 85.22 2.27 3.07
N ASP A 192 84.18 1.86 2.35
CA ASP A 192 82.96 1.30 2.94
C ASP A 192 83.22 -0.06 3.61
N GLU A 193 84.10 -0.89 3.05
CA GLU A 193 84.55 -2.14 3.67
C GLU A 193 85.32 -1.88 4.97
N ALA A 194 86.27 -0.95 4.95
CA ALA A 194 87.02 -0.56 6.14
C ALA A 194 86.13 0.05 7.22
N LYS A 195 85.14 0.85 6.83
CA LYS A 195 84.13 1.42 7.74
C LYS A 195 83.27 0.33 8.37
N LYS A 196 82.84 -0.67 7.60
CA LYS A 196 82.04 -1.80 8.10
C LYS A 196 82.85 -2.72 9.03
N ALA A 197 84.15 -2.87 8.78
CA ALA A 197 85.06 -3.65 9.61
C ALA A 197 85.58 -2.90 10.86
N GLY A 198 85.21 -1.62 11.04
CA GLY A 198 85.75 -0.79 12.13
C GLY A 198 87.25 -0.48 12.00
N ASN A 199 87.83 -0.69 10.81
CA ASN A 199 89.25 -0.46 10.54
C ASN A 199 89.51 1.01 10.22
N VAL A 200 89.74 1.82 11.26
CA VAL A 200 90.02 3.25 11.14
C VAL A 200 91.27 3.52 10.29
N GLY A 201 92.31 2.68 10.38
CA GLY A 201 93.52 2.79 9.57
C GLY A 201 93.23 2.64 8.07
N GLY A 202 92.44 1.63 7.72
CA GLY A 202 91.97 1.39 6.35
C GLY A 202 91.08 2.52 5.80
N MET A 203 90.26 3.13 6.66
CA MET A 203 89.44 4.28 6.29
C MET A 203 90.30 5.52 5.97
N ILE A 204 91.35 5.76 6.75
CA ILE A 204 92.25 6.90 6.55
C ILE A 204 93.11 6.67 5.29
N SER A 205 93.67 5.48 5.10
CA SER A 205 94.49 5.18 3.93
C SER A 205 93.72 5.36 2.63
N GLU A 206 92.47 4.90 2.57
CA GLU A 206 91.66 5.03 1.36
C GLU A 206 91.26 6.49 1.08
N LYS A 207 91.01 7.28 2.13
CA LYS A 207 90.81 8.73 1.97
C LYS A 207 92.07 9.42 1.44
N MET A 208 93.25 9.07 1.96
CA MET A 208 94.52 9.66 1.51
C MET A 208 94.84 9.29 0.07
N ASN A 209 94.58 8.05 -0.34
CA ASN A 209 94.73 7.62 -1.72
C ASN A 209 93.78 8.38 -2.66
N ALA A 210 92.53 8.59 -2.24
CA ALA A 210 91.57 9.38 -3.02
C ALA A 210 91.96 10.86 -3.15
N TYR A 211 92.69 11.42 -2.18
CA TYR A 211 93.25 12.77 -2.29
C TYR A 211 94.47 12.81 -3.22
N ARG A 212 95.38 11.85 -3.10
CA ARG A 212 96.59 11.78 -3.95
C ARG A 212 96.26 11.57 -5.43
N ASN A 213 95.33 10.67 -5.72
CA ASN A 213 94.92 10.39 -7.10
C ASN A 213 94.10 11.53 -7.72
N ARG A 214 93.67 12.52 -6.94
CA ARG A 214 92.96 13.72 -7.45
C ARG A 214 93.93 14.84 -7.84
N GLU A 215 95.20 14.76 -7.46
CA GLU A 215 96.25 15.72 -7.86
C GLU A 215 96.94 15.31 -9.18
N GLU A 216 96.64 14.13 -9.72
CA GLU A 216 97.21 13.60 -10.97
C GLU A 216 96.27 13.69 -12.20
N GLU A 217 95.06 14.26 -12.04
CA GLU A 217 94.15 14.67 -13.14
C GLU A 217 94.17 16.20 -13.34
#